data_AF-A0A639AN18-F1
#
_entry.id   AF-A0A639AN18-F1
#
_cell.length_a   1.000
_cell.length_b   1.000
_cell.length_c   1.000
_cell.angle_alpha   90.00
_cell.angle_beta   90.00
_cell.angle_gamma   90.00
#
_symmetry.space_group_name_H-M   'P 1'
#
loop_
_entity.id
_entity.type
_entity.pdbx_description
1 polymer ?
#
loop_
_entity_poly.entity_id
_entity_poly.type
_entity_poly.pdbx_seq_one_letter_code
_entity_poly.pdbx_strand_id
1 'polypeptide(L)'
;MYLKQDIYNEDKFKSQIQKYVLSTDDFNDGVYRNPKEKALLKKYIGFNNRSFVNGLVFDVDHEYGAIAWDLADLPKPNIIIQNTRNGHAHLLYALKSPVLKTDSARIKPLKLASVVQCGFTERLDADKAYADILIKNPLNEAEWRTTWAESETYDLTYLSEFVPDVLTTKNIKSRSEIYGLGRNVNL
;
A
#
# COMPACT_ATOMS: atom_id res chain seq x y z
N MET A 1 12.30 -29.71 -9.64
CA MET A 1 12.81 -28.36 -9.31
C MET A 1 11.61 -27.43 -9.25
N TYR A 2 11.03 -27.23 -8.07
CA TYR A 2 9.86 -26.36 -7.90
C TYR A 2 10.33 -24.91 -8.03
N LEU A 3 9.85 -24.20 -9.05
CA LEU A 3 10.10 -22.76 -9.20
C LEU A 3 9.52 -22.04 -7.98
N LYS A 4 10.33 -21.18 -7.34
CA LYS A 4 9.94 -20.25 -6.27
C LYS A 4 8.86 -19.28 -6.78
N GLN A 5 7.61 -19.71 -6.89
CA GLN A 5 6.66 -19.03 -7.78
C GLN A 5 5.91 -17.83 -7.18
N ASP A 6 6.06 -17.50 -5.89
CA ASP A 6 5.22 -16.44 -5.30
C ASP A 6 5.90 -15.42 -4.38
N ILE A 7 7.24 -15.38 -4.32
CA ILE A 7 7.95 -14.33 -3.58
C ILE A 7 7.69 -12.96 -4.23
N TYR A 8 7.32 -11.99 -3.41
CA TYR A 8 7.19 -10.60 -3.83
C TYR A 8 8.54 -9.90 -3.75
N ASN A 9 9.05 -9.50 -4.91
CA ASN A 9 10.35 -8.86 -5.06
C ASN A 9 10.27 -7.65 -6.00
N GLU A 10 11.42 -7.05 -6.29
CA GLU A 10 11.55 -5.88 -7.15
C GLU A 10 10.96 -6.10 -8.55
N ASP A 11 11.20 -7.25 -9.15
CA ASP A 11 10.69 -7.57 -10.49
C ASP A 11 9.15 -7.70 -10.50
N LYS A 12 8.58 -8.32 -9.46
CA LYS A 12 7.11 -8.42 -9.31
C LYS A 12 6.50 -7.03 -9.10
N PHE A 13 7.12 -6.17 -8.29
CA PHE A 13 6.72 -4.77 -8.14
C PHE A 13 6.75 -4.04 -9.49
N LYS A 14 7.88 -4.09 -10.21
CA LYS A 14 8.03 -3.49 -11.54
C LYS A 14 6.95 -4.00 -12.50
N SER A 15 6.65 -5.30 -12.50
CA SER A 15 5.63 -5.89 -13.39
C SER A 15 4.23 -5.33 -13.17
N GLN A 16 3.88 -4.97 -11.92
CA GLN A 16 2.56 -4.44 -11.55
C GLN A 16 2.38 -2.95 -11.90
N ILE A 17 3.47 -2.22 -12.09
CA ILE A 17 3.42 -0.82 -12.53
C ILE A 17 2.87 -0.73 -13.96
N GLN A 18 1.82 0.08 -14.09
CA GLN A 18 1.11 0.34 -15.34
C GLN A 18 2.00 1.00 -16.39
N LYS A 19 1.65 0.84 -17.68
CA LYS A 19 2.37 1.47 -18.80
C LYS A 19 2.48 2.99 -18.67
N TYR A 20 1.45 3.62 -18.11
CA TYR A 20 1.45 5.04 -17.74
C TYR A 20 0.99 5.20 -16.31
N VAL A 21 1.76 5.91 -15.50
CA VAL A 21 1.53 5.99 -14.06
C VAL A 21 1.85 7.38 -13.52
N LEU A 22 1.14 7.78 -12.47
CA LEU A 22 1.43 9.03 -11.78
C LEU A 22 2.81 8.93 -11.14
N SER A 23 3.60 9.99 -11.23
CA SER A 23 4.90 10.08 -10.60
C SER A 23 5.35 11.52 -10.48
N THR A 24 6.22 11.80 -9.51
CA THR A 24 6.85 13.11 -9.33
C THR A 24 8.15 13.00 -8.53
N ASP A 25 9.00 14.01 -8.65
CA ASP A 25 10.17 14.21 -7.79
C ASP A 25 9.91 15.23 -6.68
N ASP A 26 9.00 16.18 -6.92
CA ASP A 26 8.59 17.22 -5.96
C ASP A 26 7.09 17.47 -6.13
N PHE A 27 6.34 17.49 -5.03
CA PHE A 27 4.90 17.77 -5.05
C PHE A 27 4.59 19.21 -5.47
N ASN A 28 5.52 20.16 -5.30
CA ASN A 28 5.36 21.55 -5.74
C ASN A 28 5.32 21.69 -7.26
N ASP A 29 6.02 20.82 -7.98
CA ASP A 29 6.00 20.77 -9.45
C ASP A 29 4.73 20.10 -9.97
N GLY A 30 3.94 19.48 -9.09
CA GLY A 30 2.74 18.72 -9.43
C GLY A 30 3.01 17.24 -9.67
N VAL A 31 1.93 16.50 -9.94
CA VAL A 31 1.97 15.05 -10.16
C VAL A 31 1.46 14.74 -11.56
N TYR A 32 2.30 14.09 -12.37
CA TYR A 32 2.01 13.85 -13.78
C TYR A 32 2.00 12.37 -14.14
N ARG A 33 1.21 12.02 -15.17
CA ARG A 33 1.27 10.69 -15.78
C ARG A 33 2.49 10.61 -16.70
N ASN A 34 3.40 9.69 -16.39
CA ASN A 34 4.59 9.41 -17.18
C ASN A 34 4.56 7.99 -17.74
N PRO A 35 5.24 7.72 -18.87
CA PRO A 35 5.57 6.35 -19.28
C PRO A 35 6.32 5.62 -18.17
N LYS A 36 6.06 4.31 -18.02
CA LYS A 36 6.62 3.46 -16.97
C LYS A 36 8.13 3.63 -16.82
N GLU A 37 8.88 3.59 -17.92
CA GLU A 37 10.34 3.67 -17.92
C GLU A 37 10.85 4.96 -17.28
N LYS A 38 10.14 6.08 -17.49
CA LYS A 38 10.46 7.37 -16.86
C LYS A 38 9.98 7.43 -15.41
N ALA A 39 8.80 6.89 -15.13
CA ALA A 39 8.21 6.91 -13.80
C ALA A 39 9.02 6.10 -12.78
N LEU A 40 9.62 4.98 -13.20
CA LEU A 40 10.47 4.14 -12.34
C LEU A 40 11.74 4.86 -11.84
N LEU A 41 12.12 5.99 -12.46
CA LEU A 41 13.26 6.81 -12.06
C LEU A 41 12.89 7.93 -11.08
N LYS A 42 11.60 8.16 -10.81
CA LYS A 42 11.10 9.29 -10.00
C LYS A 42 11.18 9.00 -8.51
N LYS A 43 11.18 10.04 -7.66
CA LYS A 43 11.16 9.86 -6.19
C LYS A 43 9.87 9.23 -5.69
N TYR A 44 8.74 9.60 -6.29
CA TYR A 44 7.42 9.09 -5.95
C TYR A 44 6.72 8.50 -7.19
N ILE A 45 6.00 7.40 -6.98
CA ILE A 45 5.33 6.66 -8.06
C ILE A 45 3.97 6.12 -7.60
N GLY A 46 2.99 6.07 -8.50
CA GLY A 46 1.72 5.41 -8.25
C GLY A 46 1.91 3.90 -8.31
N PHE A 47 1.57 3.19 -7.25
CA PHE A 47 1.61 1.72 -7.24
C PHE A 47 0.24 1.13 -7.56
N ASN A 48 -0.77 1.58 -6.83
CA ASN A 48 -2.16 1.27 -7.11
C ASN A 48 -2.67 2.10 -8.31
N ASN A 49 -3.65 1.56 -9.03
CA ASN A 49 -4.21 2.23 -10.20
C ASN A 49 -5.67 2.62 -9.95
N ARG A 50 -6.31 3.26 -10.94
CA ARG A 50 -7.70 3.73 -10.80
C ARG A 50 -8.71 2.60 -10.66
N SER A 51 -8.40 1.43 -11.22
CA SER A 51 -9.33 0.30 -11.27
C SER A 51 -9.04 -0.72 -10.17
N PHE A 52 -7.77 -0.94 -9.79
CA PHE A 52 -7.36 -1.99 -8.88
C PHE A 52 -6.43 -1.48 -7.77
N VAL A 53 -6.56 -2.12 -6.61
CA VAL A 53 -5.64 -2.07 -5.49
C VAL A 53 -4.79 -3.34 -5.53
N ASN A 54 -3.52 -3.20 -5.91
CA ASN A 54 -2.53 -4.26 -5.99
C ASN A 54 -1.93 -4.59 -4.61
N GLY A 55 -1.97 -3.64 -3.67
CA GLY A 55 -1.46 -3.78 -2.32
C GLY A 55 -2.01 -2.68 -1.42
N LEU A 56 -1.98 -2.91 -0.11
CA LEU A 56 -2.32 -1.90 0.89
C LEU A 56 -1.05 -1.16 1.30
N VAL A 57 -1.11 0.17 1.31
CA VAL A 57 0.03 1.02 1.62
C VAL A 57 -0.31 1.93 2.80
N PHE A 58 0.64 2.08 3.70
CA PHE A 58 0.53 2.87 4.92
C PHE A 58 1.68 3.86 4.98
N ASP A 59 1.39 5.15 5.01
CA ASP A 59 2.38 6.21 5.25
C ASP A 59 2.48 6.43 6.77
N VAL A 60 3.63 6.08 7.33
CA VAL A 60 3.90 6.15 8.76
C VAL A 60 4.85 7.31 9.00
N ASP A 61 4.30 8.41 9.49
CA ASP A 61 4.97 9.72 9.59
C ASP A 61 5.57 9.97 10.98
N HIS A 62 6.35 9.01 11.46
CA HIS A 62 7.11 9.13 12.71
C HIS A 62 8.47 8.42 12.62
N GLU A 63 9.35 8.68 13.58
CA GLU A 63 10.75 8.23 13.54
C GLU A 63 10.93 6.69 13.46
N TYR A 64 9.99 5.93 14.03
CA TYR A 64 10.00 4.45 14.00
C TYR A 64 9.27 3.84 12.79
N GLY A 65 8.99 4.61 11.74
CA GLY A 65 8.09 4.18 10.65
C GLY A 65 8.49 2.85 10.01
N ALA A 66 9.79 2.59 9.84
CA ALA A 66 10.28 1.35 9.23
C ALA A 66 10.05 0.08 10.07
N ILE A 67 9.88 0.21 11.39
CA ILE A 67 9.68 -0.90 12.33
C ILE A 67 8.29 -0.88 12.98
N ALA A 68 7.43 0.07 12.60
CA ALA A 68 6.10 0.24 13.20
C ALA A 68 5.25 -1.03 13.14
N TRP A 69 5.40 -1.83 12.07
CA TRP A 69 4.72 -3.12 11.94
C TRP A 69 5.12 -4.12 13.03
N ASP A 70 6.39 -4.15 13.43
CA ASP A 70 6.92 -5.08 14.43
C ASP A 70 6.46 -4.65 15.84
N LEU A 71 6.56 -3.35 16.13
CA LEU A 71 6.05 -2.75 17.37
C LEU A 71 4.53 -2.95 17.53
N ALA A 72 3.81 -2.94 16.41
CA ALA A 72 2.39 -3.16 16.38
C ALA A 72 2.00 -4.63 16.36
N ASP A 73 2.92 -5.61 16.33
CA ASP A 73 2.64 -7.04 16.17
C ASP A 73 1.79 -7.37 14.92
N LEU A 74 2.23 -6.81 13.78
CA LEU A 74 1.65 -7.04 12.46
C LEU A 74 2.55 -7.95 11.61
N PRO A 75 2.01 -8.60 10.56
CA PRO A 75 2.85 -9.31 9.59
C PRO A 75 3.89 -8.36 8.99
N LYS A 76 5.08 -8.90 8.67
CA LYS A 76 6.12 -8.10 8.03
C LYS A 76 5.67 -7.59 6.64
N PRO A 77 5.73 -6.28 6.35
CA PRO A 77 5.40 -5.75 5.02
C PRO A 77 6.26 -6.39 3.92
N ASN A 78 5.71 -6.54 2.71
CA ASN A 78 6.50 -7.02 1.57
C ASN A 78 7.60 -6.04 1.18
N ILE A 79 7.31 -4.73 1.29
CA ILE A 79 8.29 -3.66 1.11
C ILE A 79 8.20 -2.66 2.27
N ILE A 80 9.36 -2.27 2.79
CA ILE A 80 9.52 -1.16 3.73
C ILE A 80 10.35 -0.09 3.02
N ILE A 81 9.81 1.12 2.87
CA ILE A 81 10.44 2.21 2.10
C ILE A 81 10.65 3.39 3.04
N GLN A 82 11.85 3.51 3.60
CA GLN A 82 12.18 4.45 4.66
C GLN A 82 12.87 5.71 4.12
N ASN A 83 12.42 6.88 4.57
CA ASN A 83 13.23 8.10 4.54
C ASN A 83 14.17 8.09 5.75
N THR A 84 15.46 7.88 5.51
CA THR A 84 16.46 7.74 6.58
C THR A 84 16.76 9.04 7.32
N ARG A 85 16.34 10.20 6.78
CA ARG A 85 16.56 11.51 7.41
C ARG A 85 15.62 11.77 8.58
N ASN A 86 14.39 11.25 8.52
CA ASN A 86 13.37 11.47 9.54
C ASN A 86 12.73 10.17 10.08
N GLY A 87 13.06 9.02 9.52
CA GLY A 87 12.55 7.71 9.95
C GLY A 87 11.18 7.32 9.40
N HIS A 88 10.47 8.26 8.75
CA HIS A 88 9.15 8.02 8.16
C HIS A 88 9.25 6.94 7.09
N ALA A 89 8.21 6.13 6.93
CA ALA A 89 8.24 5.03 5.98
C ALA A 89 6.90 4.78 5.31
N HIS A 90 6.95 4.27 4.07
CA HIS A 90 5.80 3.58 3.50
C HIS A 90 5.96 2.08 3.74
N LEU A 91 4.92 1.46 4.28
CA LEU A 91 4.82 0.02 4.46
C LEU A 91 3.84 -0.53 3.41
N LEU A 92 4.30 -1.45 2.58
CA LEU A 92 3.51 -2.02 1.48
C LEU A 92 3.24 -3.51 1.70
N TYR A 93 1.96 -3.86 1.75
CA TYR A 93 1.45 -5.23 1.81
C TYR A 93 0.85 -5.60 0.45
N ALA A 94 1.62 -6.30 -0.38
CA ALA A 94 1.20 -6.72 -1.69
C ALA A 94 0.10 -7.79 -1.58
N LEU A 95 -1.02 -7.59 -2.28
CA LEU A 95 -2.14 -8.53 -2.26
C LEU A 95 -1.92 -9.63 -3.30
N LYS A 96 -2.20 -10.87 -2.90
CA LYS A 96 -2.16 -12.05 -3.78
C LYS A 96 -3.18 -11.94 -4.91
N SER A 97 -4.35 -11.41 -4.60
CA SER A 97 -5.41 -11.08 -5.56
C SER A 97 -5.71 -9.58 -5.49
N PRO A 98 -5.42 -8.80 -6.54
CA PRO A 98 -5.78 -7.38 -6.58
C PRO A 98 -7.29 -7.17 -6.39
N VAL A 99 -7.65 -6.11 -5.68
CA VAL A 99 -9.06 -5.76 -5.40
C VAL A 99 -9.53 -4.73 -6.40
N LEU A 100 -10.56 -5.06 -7.19
CA LEU A 100 -11.24 -4.12 -8.09
C LEU A 100 -11.97 -3.06 -7.25
N LYS A 101 -11.85 -1.79 -7.61
CA LYS A 101 -12.44 -0.63 -6.92
C LYS A 101 -13.25 0.30 -7.85
N THR A 102 -13.66 -0.19 -9.00
CA THR A 102 -14.63 0.47 -9.89
C THR A 102 -16.07 0.11 -9.51
N ASP A 103 -17.06 0.70 -10.18
CA ASP A 103 -18.48 0.36 -9.96
C ASP A 103 -18.83 -1.11 -10.22
N SER A 104 -17.98 -1.83 -10.96
CA SER A 104 -18.13 -3.27 -11.20
C SER A 104 -17.46 -4.14 -10.11
N ALA A 105 -16.94 -3.52 -9.05
CA ALA A 105 -16.29 -4.23 -7.96
C ALA A 105 -17.24 -5.18 -7.24
N ARG A 106 -16.71 -6.33 -6.84
CA ARG A 106 -17.39 -7.19 -5.87
C ARG A 106 -17.35 -6.49 -4.51
N ILE A 107 -18.52 -6.20 -3.95
CA ILE A 107 -18.67 -5.48 -2.68
C ILE A 107 -17.91 -6.17 -1.53
N LYS A 108 -17.95 -7.51 -1.46
CA LYS A 108 -17.32 -8.27 -0.36
C LYS A 108 -15.80 -8.03 -0.23
N PRO A 109 -14.96 -8.31 -1.26
CA PRO A 109 -13.52 -8.04 -1.17
C PRO A 109 -13.20 -6.55 -1.02
N LEU A 110 -14.00 -5.66 -1.63
CA LEU A 110 -13.80 -4.21 -1.50
C LEU A 110 -14.03 -3.73 -0.06
N LYS A 111 -15.12 -4.18 0.58
CA LYS A 111 -15.40 -3.89 1.99
C LYS A 111 -14.32 -4.48 2.91
N LEU A 112 -13.90 -5.72 2.65
CA LEU A 112 -12.83 -6.34 3.44
C LEU A 112 -11.52 -5.56 3.31
N ALA A 113 -11.14 -5.12 2.11
CA ALA A 113 -9.91 -4.34 1.90
C ALA A 113 -9.97 -2.98 2.61
N SER A 114 -11.16 -2.36 2.62
CA SER A 114 -11.40 -1.12 3.34
C SER A 114 -11.23 -1.30 4.85
N VAL A 115 -11.75 -2.41 5.39
CA VAL A 115 -11.64 -2.76 6.81
C VAL A 115 -10.19 -3.03 7.21
N VAL A 116 -9.46 -3.82 6.41
CA VAL A 116 -8.04 -4.09 6.65
C VAL A 116 -7.22 -2.82 6.60
N GLN A 117 -7.45 -1.96 5.60
CA GLN A 117 -6.79 -0.66 5.51
C GLN A 117 -7.05 0.18 6.76
N CYS A 118 -8.31 0.33 7.19
CA CYS A 118 -8.65 1.12 8.38
C CYS A 118 -7.98 0.56 9.65
N GLY A 119 -8.09 -0.75 9.88
CA GLY A 119 -7.52 -1.41 11.05
C GLY A 119 -5.99 -1.31 11.11
N PHE A 120 -5.31 -1.48 9.98
CA PHE A 120 -3.86 -1.34 9.92
C PHE A 120 -3.44 0.12 10.06
N THR A 121 -4.20 1.08 9.52
CA THR A 121 -3.90 2.50 9.73
C THR A 121 -3.97 2.88 11.21
N GLU A 122 -4.95 2.41 11.97
CA GLU A 122 -4.99 2.63 13.43
C GLU A 122 -3.84 1.92 14.15
N ARG A 123 -3.57 0.64 13.82
CA ARG A 123 -2.52 -0.13 14.51
C ARG A 123 -1.11 0.39 14.23
N LEU A 124 -0.87 0.96 13.06
CA LEU A 124 0.42 1.51 12.65
C LEU A 124 0.61 2.98 13.01
N ASP A 125 -0.40 3.64 13.60
CA ASP A 125 -0.45 5.10 13.74
C ASP A 125 -0.10 5.82 12.41
N ALA A 126 -0.63 5.29 11.31
CA ALA A 126 -0.35 5.80 9.96
C ALA A 126 -1.26 7.00 9.63
N ASP A 127 -0.83 7.82 8.66
CA ASP A 127 -1.59 8.98 8.24
C ASP A 127 -2.99 8.59 7.70
N LYS A 128 -4.03 8.99 8.43
CA LYS A 128 -5.44 8.75 8.08
C LYS A 128 -5.87 9.54 6.83
N ALA A 129 -5.17 10.62 6.50
CA ALA A 129 -5.42 11.44 5.32
C ALA A 129 -4.71 10.92 4.06
N TYR A 130 -3.81 9.94 4.20
CA TYR A 130 -3.07 9.37 3.09
C TYR A 130 -4.01 8.76 2.04
N ALA A 131 -3.90 9.27 0.81
CA ALA A 131 -4.86 8.98 -0.24
C ALA A 131 -4.50 7.75 -1.11
N ASP A 132 -3.37 7.07 -0.83
CA ASP A 132 -2.89 5.93 -1.62
C ASP A 132 -2.71 6.23 -3.12
N ILE A 133 -2.31 7.48 -3.44
CA ILE A 133 -2.11 7.94 -4.83
C ILE A 133 -0.66 7.69 -5.27
N LEU A 134 0.29 8.05 -4.41
CA LEU A 134 1.72 7.95 -4.67
C LEU A 134 2.40 7.31 -3.47
N ILE A 135 3.31 6.38 -3.74
CA ILE A 135 4.22 5.85 -2.77
C ILE A 135 5.62 6.44 -2.96
N LYS A 136 6.44 6.47 -1.90
CA LYS A 136 7.90 6.57 -2.04
C LYS A 136 8.33 5.45 -3.01
N ASN A 137 9.05 5.78 -4.09
CA ASN A 137 9.39 4.80 -5.12
C ASN A 137 10.49 3.85 -4.61
N PRO A 138 10.22 2.56 -4.38
CA PRO A 138 11.20 1.66 -3.77
C PRO A 138 12.47 1.46 -4.62
N LEU A 139 12.44 1.82 -5.90
CA LEU A 139 13.59 1.74 -6.82
C LEU A 139 14.52 2.95 -6.75
N ASN A 140 14.11 4.02 -6.06
CA ASN A 140 14.93 5.22 -5.90
C ASN A 140 15.80 5.10 -4.64
N GLU A 141 16.85 4.27 -4.74
CA GLU A 141 17.78 4.00 -3.64
C GLU A 141 18.61 5.23 -3.21
N ALA A 142 18.69 6.24 -4.08
CA ALA A 142 19.37 7.50 -3.77
C ALA A 142 18.61 8.32 -2.73
N GLU A 143 17.27 8.23 -2.69
CA GLU A 143 16.43 8.97 -1.75
C GLU A 143 15.92 8.10 -0.60
N TRP A 144 15.62 6.82 -0.88
CA TRP A 144 14.97 5.93 0.09
C TRP A 144 15.80 4.71 0.42
N ARG A 145 15.78 4.31 1.69
CA ARG A 145 16.24 2.97 2.09
C ARG A 145 15.07 2.00 1.91
N THR A 146 15.18 1.14 0.91
CA THR A 146 14.18 0.11 0.63
C THR A 146 14.63 -1.24 1.21
N THR A 147 13.74 -1.90 1.94
CA THR A 147 13.90 -3.31 2.33
C THR A 147 12.84 -4.14 1.62
N TRP A 148 13.29 -5.09 0.81
CA TRP A 148 12.45 -6.13 0.22
C TRP A 148 12.43 -7.31 1.19
N ALA A 149 11.26 -7.68 1.70
CA ALA A 149 11.16 -8.76 2.68
C ALA A 149 11.30 -10.16 2.07
N GLU A 150 11.26 -10.27 0.74
CA GLU A 150 11.22 -11.52 -0.01
C GLU A 150 10.13 -12.49 0.50
N SER A 151 9.04 -11.94 1.03
CA SER A 151 7.87 -12.69 1.50
C SER A 151 6.86 -12.90 0.38
N GLU A 152 5.98 -13.89 0.57
CA GLU A 152 4.84 -14.11 -0.33
C GLU A 152 3.85 -12.93 -0.28
N THR A 153 3.08 -12.76 -1.35
CA THR A 153 1.93 -11.85 -1.35
C THR A 153 0.84 -12.30 -0.38
N TYR A 154 0.13 -11.36 0.22
CA TYR A 154 -0.86 -11.63 1.26
C TYR A 154 -2.25 -11.91 0.72
N ASP A 155 -2.88 -12.94 1.29
CA ASP A 155 -4.33 -13.13 1.20
C ASP A 155 -5.03 -12.11 2.10
N LEU A 156 -6.05 -11.44 1.56
CA LEU A 156 -6.74 -10.37 2.28
C LEU A 156 -7.47 -10.87 3.54
N THR A 157 -7.94 -12.11 3.51
CA THR A 157 -8.53 -12.78 4.68
C THR A 157 -7.51 -12.93 5.80
N TYR A 158 -6.27 -13.32 5.49
CA TYR A 158 -5.22 -13.43 6.49
C TYR A 158 -4.90 -12.08 7.13
N LEU A 159 -4.75 -11.01 6.33
CA LEU A 159 -4.54 -9.68 6.89
C LEU A 159 -5.71 -9.22 7.79
N SER A 160 -6.94 -9.68 7.52
CA SER A 160 -8.10 -9.33 8.34
C SER A 160 -8.10 -9.93 9.74
N GLU A 161 -7.30 -10.97 9.99
CA GLU A 161 -7.12 -11.57 11.33
C GLU A 161 -6.39 -10.62 12.30
N PHE A 162 -5.72 -9.60 11.75
CA PHE A 162 -4.97 -8.59 12.51
C PHE A 162 -5.77 -7.29 12.70
N VAL A 163 -7.01 -7.22 12.26
CA VAL A 163 -7.83 -6.02 12.43
C VAL A 163 -8.47 -6.03 13.83
N PRO A 164 -8.45 -4.91 14.58
CA PRO A 164 -9.13 -4.84 15.88
C PRO A 164 -10.61 -5.23 15.78
N ASP A 165 -11.13 -5.98 16.77
CA ASP A 165 -12.51 -6.50 16.75
C ASP A 165 -13.58 -5.40 16.60
N VAL A 166 -13.28 -4.20 17.10
CA VAL A 166 -14.14 -3.02 16.97
C VAL A 166 -14.31 -2.57 15.51
N LEU A 167 -13.32 -2.83 14.65
CA LEU A 167 -13.28 -2.45 13.24
C LEU A 167 -13.51 -3.66 12.32
N THR A 168 -14.59 -4.42 12.51
CA THR A 168 -14.90 -5.55 11.61
C THR A 168 -15.93 -5.19 10.54
N THR A 169 -16.00 -5.97 9.47
CA THR A 169 -17.02 -5.83 8.41
C THR A 169 -18.47 -5.89 8.93
N LYS A 170 -18.68 -6.49 10.11
CA LYS A 170 -19.96 -6.59 10.82
C LYS A 170 -20.27 -5.34 11.66
N ASN A 171 -19.23 -4.75 12.26
CA ASN A 171 -19.38 -3.62 13.19
C ASN A 171 -19.41 -2.27 12.48
N ILE A 172 -18.82 -2.19 11.30
CA ILE A 172 -18.86 -0.98 10.47
C ILE A 172 -20.22 -0.87 9.78
N LYS A 173 -21.00 0.10 10.24
CA LYS A 173 -22.40 0.35 9.85
C LYS A 173 -22.53 1.48 8.84
N SER A 174 -21.60 2.45 8.83
CA SER A 174 -21.63 3.56 7.87
C SER A 174 -20.28 3.87 7.24
N ARG A 175 -20.34 4.56 6.09
CA ARG A 175 -19.17 5.01 5.31
C ARG A 175 -18.29 6.00 6.08
N SER A 176 -18.84 6.75 7.04
CA SER A 176 -18.08 7.71 7.86
C SER A 176 -17.11 7.04 8.83
N GLU A 177 -17.30 5.76 9.12
CA GLU A 177 -16.45 4.97 10.03
C GLU A 177 -15.25 4.33 9.30
N ILE A 178 -15.21 4.41 7.96
CA ILE A 178 -14.10 3.93 7.13
C ILE A 178 -13.44 5.11 6.44
N TYR A 179 -12.18 5.35 6.76
CA TYR A 179 -11.26 6.12 5.93
C TYR A 179 -10.29 5.12 5.27
N GLY A 180 -10.49 4.78 3.98
CA GLY A 180 -9.66 3.76 3.33
C GLY A 180 -10.03 3.45 1.87
N LEU A 181 -9.05 2.96 1.08
CA LEU A 181 -9.05 2.70 -0.39
C LEU A 181 -9.09 3.91 -1.33
N GLY A 182 -8.94 5.11 -0.76
CA GLY A 182 -9.00 6.38 -1.49
C GLY A 182 -10.43 6.91 -1.62
N ARG A 183 -10.58 8.24 -1.60
CA ARG A 183 -11.87 8.96 -1.57
C ARG A 183 -12.79 8.71 -2.80
N ASN A 184 -12.32 7.96 -3.80
CA ASN A 184 -13.04 7.68 -5.05
C ASN A 184 -13.75 6.32 -5.07
N VAL A 185 -13.76 5.56 -3.97
CA VAL A 185 -14.47 4.28 -3.89
C VAL A 185 -15.87 4.51 -3.31
N ASN A 186 -16.90 4.22 -4.09
CA ASN A 186 -18.29 4.17 -3.62
C ASN A 186 -18.61 2.73 -3.17
N LEU A 187 -18.69 2.51 -1.86
CA LEU A 187 -19.21 1.29 -1.24
C LEU A 187 -20.72 1.29 -1.18
#